data_AF-A0A7W1LUM6-F1
#
_entry.id   AF-A0A7W1LUM6-F1
#
_cell.length_a   1.000
_cell.length_b   1.000
_cell.length_c   1.000
_cell.angle_alpha   90.00
_cell.angle_beta   90.00
_cell.angle_gamma   90.00
#
_symmetry.space_group_name_H-M   'P 1'
#
loop_
_entity.id
_entity.type
_entity.pdbx_description
1 polymer ?
#
loop_
_entity_poly.entity_id
_entity_poly.type
_entity_poly.pdbx_seq_one_letter_code
_entity_poly.pdbx_strand_id
1 'polypeptide(L)'
;IEPDVICMAKGIASGFPFSALGMRRELDDAWPRGSHGGTYGGNPIGCAAALATIAVMTAPGFLDNVVERGRQLTDGLQQLAADEASGIRQVRGPGLMVGTEFHDGARAAAVAAHCLAEGRMILMTAGTGGRCVRWMPPLVVTADEIDEGLTIFAAALKGA
;
A
#
# COMPACT_ATOMS: atom_id res chain seq x y z
N ILE A 1 7.28 9.42 -16.69
CA ILE A 1 6.22 10.45 -16.77
C ILE A 1 6.61 11.61 -15.88
N GLU A 2 6.27 12.84 -16.25
CA GLU A 2 6.52 14.04 -15.44
C GLU A 2 5.20 14.80 -15.26
N PRO A 3 4.49 14.58 -14.14
CA PRO A 3 3.20 15.21 -13.92
C PRO A 3 3.36 16.70 -13.61
N ASP A 4 2.41 17.52 -14.08
CA ASP A 4 2.41 18.96 -13.81
C ASP A 4 2.05 19.29 -12.36
N VAL A 5 1.23 18.43 -11.75
CA VAL A 5 0.82 18.49 -10.33
C VAL A 5 0.78 17.08 -9.74
N ILE A 6 1.32 16.92 -8.53
CA ILE A 6 1.28 15.70 -7.72
C ILE A 6 0.63 16.01 -6.37
N CYS A 7 -0.39 15.24 -6.01
CA CYS A 7 -1.01 15.28 -4.68
C CYS A 7 -0.41 14.21 -3.78
N MET A 8 0.08 14.60 -2.60
CA MET A 8 0.74 13.71 -1.63
C MET A 8 0.07 13.82 -0.26
N ALA A 9 -0.06 12.69 0.45
CA ALA A 9 -0.63 12.59 1.79
C ALA A 9 -0.23 11.23 2.39
N LYS A 10 -1.09 10.59 3.18
CA LYS A 10 -0.93 9.22 3.72
C LYS A 10 0.46 9.00 4.35
N GLY A 11 1.34 8.29 3.66
CA GLY A 11 2.68 7.95 4.14
C GLY A 11 3.62 9.15 4.31
N ILE A 12 3.31 10.34 3.77
CA ILE A 12 4.19 11.52 3.81
C ILE A 12 4.66 11.89 5.22
N ALA A 13 3.86 11.63 6.25
CA ALA A 13 4.17 11.95 7.65
C ALA A 13 3.89 10.78 8.61
N SER A 14 4.02 9.54 8.13
CA SER A 14 3.93 8.31 8.95
C SER A 14 2.73 8.25 9.92
N GLY A 15 1.56 8.70 9.47
CA GLY A 15 0.31 8.67 10.24
C GLY A 15 -0.12 10.01 10.85
N PHE A 16 0.75 11.03 10.87
CA PHE A 16 0.34 12.38 11.26
C PHE A 16 -0.47 13.06 10.13
N PRO A 17 -1.54 13.82 10.43
CA PRO A 17 -2.33 14.51 9.41
C PRO A 17 -1.50 15.54 8.63
N PHE A 18 -1.11 15.19 7.41
CA PHE A 18 -0.29 16.03 6.55
C PHE A 18 -0.52 15.71 5.07
N SER A 19 -0.50 16.75 4.24
CA SER A 19 -0.59 16.64 2.79
C SER A 19 0.23 17.73 2.13
N ALA A 20 0.59 17.50 0.86
CA ALA A 20 1.36 18.43 0.05
C ALA A 20 0.90 18.37 -1.40
N LEU A 21 1.04 19.49 -2.09
CA LEU A 21 0.94 19.59 -3.54
C LEU A 21 2.33 19.90 -4.08
N GLY A 22 2.87 19.05 -4.94
CA GLY A 22 4.02 19.38 -5.78
C GLY A 22 3.51 19.85 -7.13
N MET A 23 3.93 21.01 -7.62
CA MET A 23 3.51 21.52 -8.93
C MET A 23 4.63 22.28 -9.62
N ARG A 24 4.54 22.40 -10.95
CA ARG A 24 5.44 23.26 -11.71
C ARG A 24 5.33 24.71 -11.23
N ARG A 25 6.47 25.40 -11.15
CA ARG A 25 6.55 26.79 -10.67
C ARG A 25 5.61 27.72 -11.46
N GLU A 26 5.60 27.60 -12.79
CA GLU A 26 4.72 28.38 -13.67
C GLU A 26 3.21 28.25 -13.35
N LEU A 27 2.77 27.10 -12.82
CA LEU A 27 1.37 26.90 -12.38
C LEU A 27 1.12 27.53 -11.01
N ASP A 28 2.09 27.41 -10.10
CA ASP A 28 2.04 28.03 -8.78
C ASP A 28 2.06 29.57 -8.86
N ASP A 29 2.89 30.16 -9.75
CA ASP A 29 2.91 31.61 -10.00
C ASP A 29 1.58 32.15 -10.55
N ALA A 30 0.83 31.34 -11.27
CA ALA A 30 -0.42 31.77 -11.90
C ALA A 30 -1.55 31.95 -10.88
N TRP A 31 -1.39 31.44 -9.65
CA TRP A 31 -2.41 31.57 -8.62
C TRP A 31 -2.43 32.96 -7.99
N PRO A 32 -3.62 33.60 -7.92
CA PRO A 32 -3.78 34.81 -7.14
C PRO A 32 -3.34 34.62 -5.69
N ARG A 33 -2.80 35.68 -5.08
CA ARG A 33 -2.40 35.65 -3.67
C ARG A 33 -3.62 35.28 -2.80
N GLY A 34 -3.45 34.28 -1.94
CA GLY A 34 -4.49 33.79 -1.04
C GLY A 34 -5.36 32.66 -1.62
N SER A 35 -5.14 32.25 -2.87
CA SER A 35 -5.84 31.09 -3.46
C SER A 35 -5.50 29.76 -2.75
N HIS A 36 -4.31 29.66 -2.16
CA HIS A 36 -3.88 28.51 -1.38
C HIS A 36 -3.65 28.91 0.08
N GLY A 37 -4.23 28.12 0.98
CA GLY A 37 -4.17 28.39 2.41
C GLY A 37 -4.90 27.32 3.21
N GLY A 38 -5.06 27.60 4.50
CA GLY A 38 -5.75 26.73 5.45
C GLY A 38 -5.14 26.88 6.84
N THR A 39 -5.98 26.90 7.88
CA THR A 39 -5.55 27.21 9.26
C THR A 39 -4.48 26.27 9.78
N TYR A 40 -4.57 24.98 9.44
CA TYR A 40 -3.66 23.93 9.92
C TYR A 40 -2.66 23.45 8.85
N GLY A 41 -2.70 24.05 7.65
CA GLY A 41 -1.82 23.69 6.54
C GLY A 41 -0.36 23.98 6.90
N GLY A 42 0.55 23.05 6.59
CA GLY A 42 1.98 23.23 6.85
C GLY A 42 2.33 23.35 8.35
N ASN A 43 1.52 22.78 9.24
CA ASN A 43 1.79 22.84 10.68
C ASN A 43 3.18 22.24 11.01
N PRO A 44 3.91 22.84 11.97
CA PRO A 44 5.31 22.49 12.22
C PRO A 44 5.52 21.05 12.71
N ILE A 45 4.54 20.48 13.43
CA ILE A 45 4.60 19.09 13.90
C ILE A 45 4.54 18.13 12.71
N GLY A 46 3.61 18.36 11.78
CA GLY A 46 3.50 17.60 10.54
C GLY A 46 4.73 17.74 9.66
N CYS A 47 5.31 18.93 9.56
CA CYS A 47 6.58 19.15 8.86
C CYS A 47 7.72 18.32 9.48
N ALA A 48 7.86 18.33 10.82
CA ALA A 48 8.88 17.54 11.50
C ALA A 48 8.70 16.03 11.28
N ALA A 49 7.47 15.53 11.38
CA ALA A 49 7.14 14.13 11.11
C ALA A 49 7.43 13.74 9.65
N ALA A 50 7.11 14.62 8.70
CA ALA A 50 7.38 14.39 7.29
C ALA A 50 8.88 14.35 6.97
N LEU A 51 9.65 15.30 7.51
CA LEU A 51 11.11 15.32 7.35
C LEU A 51 11.77 14.06 7.93
N ALA A 52 11.35 13.63 9.12
CA ALA A 52 11.85 12.39 9.73
C ALA A 52 11.49 11.16 8.88
N THR A 53 10.26 11.09 8.37
CA THR A 53 9.81 10.01 7.48
C THR A 53 10.66 9.94 6.21
N ILE A 54 10.87 11.08 5.55
CA ILE A 54 11.69 11.17 4.33
C ILE A 54 13.15 10.79 4.61
N ALA A 55 13.71 11.22 5.75
CA ALA A 55 15.07 10.89 6.14
C ALA A 55 15.27 9.38 6.34
N VAL A 56 14.31 8.68 6.95
CA VAL A 56 14.33 7.22 7.08
C VAL A 56 14.21 6.56 5.72
N MET A 57 13.26 7.01 4.88
CA MET A 57 13.02 6.41 3.56
C MET A 57 14.19 6.57 2.58
N THR A 58 14.96 7.66 2.72
CA THR A 58 16.12 7.95 1.88
C THR A 58 17.44 7.47 2.48
N ALA A 59 17.41 6.82 3.65
CA ALA A 59 18.58 6.21 4.24
C ALA A 59 19.10 5.06 3.35
N PRO A 60 20.43 4.90 3.22
CA PRO A 60 21.01 3.82 2.43
C PRO A 60 20.48 2.44 2.84
N GLY A 61 20.09 1.63 1.86
CA GLY A 61 19.58 0.27 2.07
C GLY A 61 18.10 0.16 2.46
N PHE A 62 17.42 1.26 2.81
CA PHE A 62 15.99 1.19 3.18
C PHE A 62 15.13 0.65 2.03
N LEU A 63 15.28 1.22 0.84
CA LEU A 63 14.50 0.81 -0.33
C LEU A 63 14.91 -0.56 -0.87
N ASP A 64 16.13 -1.03 -0.59
CA ASP A 64 16.57 -2.37 -1.01
C ASP A 64 15.72 -3.45 -0.32
N ASN A 65 15.43 -3.29 0.99
CA ASN A 65 14.49 -4.18 1.68
C ASN A 65 13.09 -4.09 1.07
N VAL A 66 12.59 -2.89 0.78
CA VAL A 66 11.25 -2.71 0.18
C VAL A 66 11.13 -3.44 -1.16
N VAL A 67 12.16 -3.34 -2.01
CA VAL A 67 12.20 -4.03 -3.30
C VAL A 67 12.22 -5.53 -3.11
N GLU A 68 13.09 -6.04 -2.23
CA GLU A 68 13.23 -7.48 -2.01
C GLU A 68 11.98 -8.10 -1.39
N ARG A 69 11.37 -7.45 -0.39
CA ARG A 69 10.11 -7.89 0.22
C ARG A 69 8.93 -7.79 -0.75
N GLY A 70 8.90 -6.76 -1.60
CA GLY A 70 7.90 -6.64 -2.66
C GLY A 70 7.99 -7.77 -3.68
N ARG A 71 9.21 -8.17 -4.06
CA ARG A 71 9.45 -9.32 -4.94
C ARG A 71 9.00 -10.62 -4.27
N GLN A 72 9.43 -10.88 -3.03
CA GLN A 72 9.03 -12.06 -2.26
C GLN A 72 7.51 -12.20 -2.15
N LEU A 73 6.82 -11.11 -1.79
CA LEU A 73 5.37 -11.08 -1.70
C LEU A 73 4.72 -11.38 -3.05
N THR A 74 5.17 -10.72 -4.12
CA THR A 74 4.58 -10.89 -5.46
C THR A 74 4.79 -12.31 -5.98
N ASP A 75 6.00 -12.86 -5.84
CA ASP A 75 6.35 -14.22 -6.26
C ASP A 75 5.54 -15.26 -5.49
N GLY A 76 5.42 -15.11 -4.16
CA GLY A 76 4.62 -16.00 -3.32
C GLY A 76 3.13 -15.97 -3.68
N LEU A 77 2.56 -14.79 -3.90
CA LEU A 77 1.17 -14.66 -4.33
C LEU A 77 0.93 -15.27 -5.72
N GLN A 78 1.89 -15.13 -6.65
CA GLN A 78 1.81 -15.75 -7.96
C GLN A 78 1.88 -17.27 -7.89
N GLN A 79 2.70 -17.82 -7.00
CA GLN A 79 2.75 -19.26 -6.74
C GLN A 79 1.41 -19.78 -6.22
N LEU A 80 0.77 -19.06 -5.30
CA LEU A 80 -0.57 -19.42 -4.80
C LEU A 80 -1.64 -19.32 -5.90
N ALA A 81 -1.52 -18.33 -6.79
CA ALA A 81 -2.44 -18.16 -7.91
C ALA A 81 -2.30 -19.23 -9.01
N ALA A 82 -1.19 -19.97 -9.04
CA ALA A 82 -0.98 -21.05 -10.01
C ALA A 82 -1.89 -22.27 -9.73
N ASP A 83 -2.43 -22.39 -8.52
CA ASP A 83 -3.49 -23.34 -8.21
C ASP A 83 -4.85 -22.75 -8.63
N GLU A 84 -5.52 -23.39 -9.60
CA GLU A 84 -6.85 -22.97 -10.07
C GLU A 84 -7.89 -22.96 -8.94
N ALA A 85 -7.72 -23.81 -7.93
CA ALA A 85 -8.62 -23.85 -6.77
C ALA A 85 -8.49 -22.61 -5.88
N SER A 86 -7.43 -21.81 -6.02
CA SER A 86 -7.28 -20.54 -5.29
C SER A 86 -8.40 -19.55 -5.63
N GLY A 87 -8.91 -19.59 -6.87
CA GLY A 87 -9.85 -18.60 -7.40
C GLY A 87 -9.22 -17.23 -7.67
N ILE A 88 -7.89 -17.11 -7.59
CA ILE A 88 -7.15 -15.88 -7.93
C ILE A 88 -7.02 -15.80 -9.45
N ARG A 89 -7.56 -14.73 -10.02
CA ARG A 89 -7.49 -14.44 -11.45
C ARG A 89 -6.20 -13.72 -11.82
N GLN A 90 -5.73 -12.83 -10.95
CA GLN A 90 -4.57 -11.99 -11.24
C GLN A 90 -3.88 -11.50 -9.97
N VAL A 91 -2.55 -11.49 -10.00
CA VAL A 91 -1.68 -10.77 -9.07
C VAL A 91 -1.06 -9.58 -9.81
N ARG A 92 -1.16 -8.36 -9.26
CA ARG A 92 -0.61 -7.15 -9.89
C ARG A 92 -0.18 -6.10 -8.88
N GLY A 93 0.71 -5.21 -9.30
CA GLY A 93 1.10 -4.03 -8.54
C GLY A 93 2.60 -3.98 -8.29
N PRO A 94 3.17 -2.79 -8.03
CA PRO A 94 4.60 -2.64 -7.77
C PRO A 94 4.94 -2.73 -6.27
N GLY A 95 6.14 -3.24 -5.96
CA GLY A 95 6.72 -3.22 -4.62
C GLY A 95 5.78 -3.85 -3.58
N LEU A 96 5.53 -3.14 -2.48
CA LEU A 96 4.63 -3.56 -1.40
C LEU A 96 3.21 -2.99 -1.55
N MET A 97 2.78 -2.67 -2.78
CA MET A 97 1.41 -2.27 -3.10
C MET A 97 0.84 -3.23 -4.15
N VAL A 98 0.41 -4.41 -3.67
CA VAL A 98 0.02 -5.54 -4.53
C VAL A 98 -1.48 -5.83 -4.36
N GLY A 99 -2.14 -6.27 -5.44
CA GLY A 99 -3.53 -6.71 -5.43
C GLY A 99 -3.65 -8.14 -5.95
N THR A 100 -4.42 -8.97 -5.23
CA THR A 100 -4.89 -10.28 -5.67
C THR A 100 -6.37 -10.17 -6.03
N GLU A 101 -6.69 -10.28 -7.32
CA GLU A 101 -8.06 -10.16 -7.83
C GLU A 101 -8.71 -11.52 -8.00
N PHE A 102 -9.95 -11.62 -7.53
CA PHE A 102 -10.83 -12.78 -7.62
C PHE A 102 -11.94 -12.53 -8.64
N HIS A 103 -12.60 -13.59 -9.10
CA HIS A 103 -13.78 -13.46 -9.95
C HIS A 103 -14.98 -12.84 -9.23
N ASP A 104 -15.09 -13.10 -7.93
CA ASP A 104 -16.22 -12.74 -7.08
C ASP A 104 -15.76 -11.96 -5.83
N GLY A 105 -16.52 -10.94 -5.46
CA GLY A 105 -16.26 -10.10 -4.30
C GLY A 105 -16.58 -10.81 -2.99
N ALA A 106 -17.57 -11.70 -2.97
CA ALA A 106 -17.87 -12.48 -1.77
C ALA A 106 -16.71 -13.42 -1.42
N ARG A 107 -16.08 -14.04 -2.43
CA ARG A 107 -14.84 -14.80 -2.25
C ARG A 107 -13.71 -13.98 -1.64
N ALA A 108 -13.42 -12.80 -2.19
CA ALA A 108 -12.38 -11.91 -1.67
C ALA A 108 -12.65 -11.50 -0.21
N ALA A 109 -13.91 -11.20 0.13
CA ALA A 109 -14.33 -10.86 1.48
C ALA A 109 -14.21 -12.05 2.45
N ALA A 110 -14.61 -13.26 2.03
CA ALA A 110 -14.51 -14.47 2.83
C ALA A 110 -13.04 -14.82 3.15
N VAL A 111 -12.15 -14.73 2.15
CA VAL A 111 -10.71 -14.95 2.34
C VAL A 111 -10.12 -13.93 3.32
N ALA A 112 -10.45 -12.64 3.19
CA ALA A 112 -9.99 -11.61 4.11
C ALA A 112 -10.52 -11.83 5.54
N ALA A 113 -11.79 -12.24 5.68
CA ALA A 113 -12.39 -12.57 6.97
C ALA A 113 -11.73 -13.79 7.62
N HIS A 114 -11.43 -14.83 6.85
CA HIS A 114 -10.71 -16.02 7.33
C HIS A 114 -9.29 -15.68 7.79
N CYS A 115 -8.56 -14.85 7.03
CA CYS A 115 -7.24 -14.36 7.43
C CYS A 115 -7.27 -13.64 8.79
N LEU A 116 -8.32 -12.86 9.05
CA LEU A 116 -8.51 -12.17 10.33
C LEU A 116 -8.87 -13.15 11.46
N ALA A 117 -9.86 -14.01 11.24
CA ALA A 117 -10.42 -14.88 12.28
C ALA A 117 -9.41 -15.96 12.71
N GLU A 118 -8.79 -16.64 11.75
CA GLU A 118 -7.94 -17.81 12.01
C GLU A 118 -6.46 -17.44 12.06
N GLY A 119 -6.04 -16.50 11.20
CA GLY A 119 -4.64 -16.10 11.07
C GLY A 119 -4.25 -14.82 11.79
N ARG A 120 -5.22 -14.07 12.36
CA ARG A 120 -5.00 -12.76 12.99
C ARG A 120 -4.34 -11.73 12.05
N MET A 121 -4.43 -11.93 10.74
CA MET A 121 -3.89 -11.03 9.72
C MET A 121 -4.98 -10.11 9.19
N ILE A 122 -4.77 -8.81 9.29
CA ILE A 122 -5.70 -7.81 8.76
C ILE A 122 -5.40 -7.58 7.28
N LEU A 123 -6.33 -7.99 6.43
CA LEU A 123 -6.36 -7.64 5.01
C LEU A 123 -7.57 -6.77 4.72
N MET A 124 -7.46 -5.94 3.68
CA MET A 124 -8.56 -5.12 3.21
C MET A 124 -8.91 -5.48 1.78
N THR A 125 -10.19 -5.37 1.43
CA THR A 125 -10.64 -5.48 0.04
C THR A 125 -10.72 -4.10 -0.62
N ALA A 126 -10.69 -4.08 -1.94
CA ALA A 126 -10.76 -2.90 -2.80
C ALA A 126 -11.26 -3.26 -4.21
N GLY A 127 -11.34 -2.25 -5.07
CA GLY A 127 -11.71 -2.40 -6.48
C GLY A 127 -13.22 -2.54 -6.71
N THR A 128 -13.62 -2.40 -7.98
CA THR A 128 -15.02 -2.50 -8.38
C THR A 128 -15.58 -3.88 -8.07
N GLY A 129 -16.64 -3.91 -7.27
CA GLY A 129 -17.28 -5.14 -6.80
C GLY A 129 -16.56 -5.82 -5.63
N GLY A 130 -15.57 -5.18 -4.98
CA GLY A 130 -14.87 -5.74 -3.82
C GLY A 130 -14.01 -6.97 -4.12
N ARG A 131 -13.66 -7.17 -5.39
CA ARG A 131 -13.01 -8.38 -5.90
C ARG A 131 -11.51 -8.46 -5.67
N CYS A 132 -10.88 -7.40 -5.18
CA CYS A 132 -9.44 -7.37 -4.96
C CYS A 132 -9.14 -7.36 -3.47
N VAL A 133 -8.34 -8.31 -3.00
CA VAL A 133 -7.65 -8.18 -1.72
C VAL A 133 -6.38 -7.37 -1.96
N ARG A 134 -6.18 -6.30 -1.20
CA ARG A 134 -5.01 -5.43 -1.33
C ARG A 134 -3.98 -5.69 -0.23
N TRP A 135 -2.75 -5.84 -0.65
CA TRP A 135 -1.56 -6.02 0.17
C TRP A 135 -0.81 -4.70 0.25
N MET A 136 -0.74 -4.15 1.46
CA MET A 136 -0.02 -2.91 1.75
C MET A 136 0.62 -3.01 3.15
N PRO A 137 1.52 -3.98 3.38
CA PRO A 137 2.26 -4.05 4.64
C PRO A 137 3.12 -2.78 4.83
N PRO A 138 3.54 -2.48 6.07
CA PRO A 138 4.48 -1.38 6.30
C PRO A 138 5.79 -1.63 5.52
N LEU A 139 6.46 -0.56 5.08
CA LEU A 139 7.70 -0.67 4.30
C LEU A 139 8.87 -1.31 5.08
N VAL A 140 8.75 -1.39 6.40
CA VAL A 140 9.70 -2.04 7.31
C VAL A 140 9.38 -3.52 7.55
N VAL A 141 8.41 -4.10 6.83
CA VAL A 141 8.05 -5.51 6.95
C VAL A 141 9.26 -6.43 6.71
N THR A 142 9.36 -7.46 7.52
CA THR A 142 10.46 -8.43 7.50
C THR A 142 10.19 -9.58 6.53
N ALA A 143 11.22 -10.38 6.22
CA ALA A 143 11.05 -11.57 5.39
C ALA A 143 10.07 -12.57 6.02
N ASP A 144 10.24 -12.80 7.32
CA ASP A 144 9.45 -13.76 8.08
C ASP A 144 7.97 -13.35 8.16
N GLU A 145 7.68 -12.06 8.33
CA GLU A 145 6.29 -11.54 8.31
C GLU A 145 5.64 -11.69 6.92
N ILE A 146 6.41 -11.57 5.83
CA ILE A 146 5.89 -11.85 4.48
C ILE A 146 5.57 -13.34 4.34
N ASP A 147 6.46 -14.23 4.77
CA ASP A 147 6.24 -15.68 4.71
C ASP A 147 5.07 -16.14 5.59
N GLU A 148 4.94 -15.55 6.79
CA GLU A 148 3.80 -15.76 7.67
C GLU A 148 2.49 -15.33 7.00
N GLY A 149 2.47 -14.12 6.43
CA GLY A 149 1.29 -13.59 5.73
C GLY A 149 0.88 -14.45 4.52
N LEU A 150 1.85 -14.92 3.74
CA LEU A 150 1.61 -15.85 2.63
C LEU A 150 1.08 -17.20 3.11
N THR A 151 1.59 -17.71 4.23
CA THR A 151 1.13 -18.97 4.84
C THR A 151 -0.32 -18.86 5.32
N ILE A 152 -0.66 -17.79 6.02
CA ILE A 152 -2.04 -17.53 6.47
C ILE A 152 -2.97 -17.40 5.27
N PHE A 153 -2.57 -16.66 4.24
CA PHE A 153 -3.38 -16.48 3.05
C PHE A 153 -3.59 -17.79 2.28
N ALA A 154 -2.56 -18.62 2.18
CA ALA A 154 -2.67 -19.95 1.58
C ALA A 154 -3.68 -20.85 2.31
N ALA A 155 -3.74 -20.78 3.65
CA ALA A 155 -4.76 -21.48 4.42
C ALA A 155 -6.17 -20.90 4.16
N ALA A 156 -6.30 -19.58 4.13
CA ALA A 156 -7.57 -18.92 3.85
C ALA A 156 -8.12 -19.22 2.45
N LEU A 157 -7.26 -19.37 1.43
CA LEU A 157 -7.67 -19.80 0.10
C LEU A 157 -8.27 -21.22 0.09
N LYS A 158 -7.97 -22.07 1.08
CA LYS A 158 -8.54 -23.42 1.18
C LYS A 158 -9.75 -23.49 2.10
N GLY A 159 -9.76 -22.67 3.15
CA GLY A 159 -10.74 -22.73 4.24
C GLY A 159 -11.89 -21.73 4.17
N ALA A 160 -11.83 -20.75 3.26
CA ALA A 160 -12.90 -19.77 3.02
C ALA A 160 -13.89 -20.23 1.93
#